data_AF-A0A925A136-F1
#
_entry.id   AF-A0A925A136-F1
#
_cell.length_a   1.000
_cell.length_b   1.000
_cell.length_c   1.000
_cell.angle_alpha   90.00
_cell.angle_beta   90.00
_cell.angle_gamma   90.00
#
_symmetry.space_group_name_H-M   'P 1'
#
loop_
_entity.id
_entity.type
_entity.pdbx_description
1 polymer ?
#
loop_
_entity_poly.entity_id
_entity_poly.type
_entity_poly.pdbx_seq_one_letter_code
_entity_poly.pdbx_strand_id
1 'polypeptide(L)'
;MPRETFRLRVLRACLALVRPLIALNYVAGAPTRLSAGVPDDASYGLIEGPRLVHLLVLGGLSGSSVGVRSHELGVAHQFAKGLVRSTGRGVEWESVASSRPRLAATVASVRGLDGLGSFDFIVLSPGVMDVLSFASLRLWSKELEHLLAFLAEKTSPRALVVVTGIPDVSDYVQVGPMLS
;
A
#
# COMPACT_ATOMS: atom_id res chain seq x y z
N MET A 1 13.08 -38.63 5.64
CA MET A 1 13.14 -37.30 4.97
C MET A 1 13.51 -36.17 5.95
N PRO A 2 14.81 -35.94 6.27
CA PRO A 2 15.23 -34.85 7.18
C PRO A 2 16.11 -33.74 6.53
N ARG A 3 16.52 -33.88 5.25
CA ARG A 3 17.50 -32.98 4.61
C ARG A 3 16.90 -31.67 4.07
N GLU A 4 15.63 -31.66 3.65
CA GLU A 4 14.94 -30.44 3.16
C GLU A 4 14.71 -29.39 4.24
N THR A 5 14.37 -29.82 5.45
CA THR A 5 14.12 -28.94 6.59
C THR A 5 15.38 -28.23 7.08
N PHE A 6 16.55 -28.87 6.96
CA PHE A 6 17.84 -28.24 7.29
C PHE A 6 18.23 -27.16 6.27
N ARG A 7 18.13 -27.45 4.96
CA ARG A 7 18.38 -26.46 3.90
C ARG A 7 17.50 -25.23 4.02
N LEU A 8 16.20 -25.42 4.29
CA LEU A 8 15.25 -24.31 4.50
C LEU A 8 15.59 -23.47 5.74
N ARG A 9 16.09 -24.08 6.81
CA ARG A 9 16.53 -23.35 8.03
C ARG A 9 17.79 -22.53 7.76
N VAL A 10 18.78 -23.12 7.09
CA VAL A 10 20.02 -22.44 6.70
C VAL A 10 19.72 -21.27 5.75
N LEU A 11 18.89 -21.50 4.72
CA LEU A 11 18.46 -20.45 3.80
C LEU A 11 17.77 -19.29 4.52
N ARG A 12 16.86 -19.58 5.46
CA ARG A 12 16.19 -18.55 6.26
C ARG A 12 17.16 -17.76 7.15
N ALA A 13 18.14 -18.43 7.75
CA ALA A 13 19.16 -17.79 8.56
C ALA A 13 20.07 -16.88 7.71
N CYS A 14 20.51 -17.35 6.54
CA CYS A 14 21.27 -16.55 5.58
C CYS A 14 20.45 -15.33 5.10
N LEU A 15 19.19 -15.52 4.70
CA LEU A 15 18.31 -14.41 4.31
C LEU A 15 18.12 -13.41 5.45
N ALA A 16 17.95 -13.88 6.69
CA ALA A 16 17.84 -13.00 7.86
C ALA A 16 19.09 -12.13 8.07
N LEU A 17 20.28 -12.70 7.83
CA LEU A 17 21.56 -12.00 8.00
C LEU A 17 21.84 -10.99 6.89
N VAL A 18 21.45 -11.31 5.64
CA VAL A 18 21.75 -10.48 4.46
C VAL A 18 20.67 -9.42 4.22
N ARG A 19 19.43 -9.61 4.72
CA ARG A 19 18.33 -8.63 4.64
C ARG A 19 18.69 -7.18 4.99
N PRO A 20 19.36 -6.87 6.12
CA PRO A 20 19.72 -5.49 6.42
C PRO A 20 20.71 -4.90 5.42
N LEU A 21 21.65 -5.70 4.90
CA LEU A 21 22.63 -5.25 3.89
C LEU A 21 21.96 -5.01 2.53
N ILE A 22 21.04 -5.90 2.13
CA ILE A 22 20.24 -5.72 0.93
C ILE A 22 19.36 -4.48 1.06
N ALA A 23 18.61 -4.34 2.16
CA ALA A 23 17.77 -3.17 2.38
C ALA A 23 18.59 -1.86 2.38
N LEU A 24 19.79 -1.87 2.99
CA LEU A 24 20.69 -0.73 2.98
C LEU A 24 21.21 -0.40 1.57
N ASN A 25 21.61 -1.41 0.81
CA ASN A 25 22.06 -1.26 -0.58
C ASN A 25 20.94 -0.75 -1.49
N TYR A 26 19.70 -1.21 -1.32
CA TYR A 26 18.53 -0.69 -2.03
C TYR A 26 18.21 0.76 -1.69
N VAL A 27 18.24 1.15 -0.41
CA VAL A 27 18.07 2.56 -0.02
C VAL A 27 19.16 3.44 -0.62
N ALA A 28 20.38 2.93 -0.75
CA ALA A 28 21.51 3.64 -1.33
C ALA A 28 21.51 3.65 -2.88
N GLY A 29 20.97 2.61 -3.51
CA GLY A 29 21.05 2.35 -4.96
C GLY A 29 19.75 2.54 -5.74
N ALA A 30 18.63 2.87 -5.08
CA ALA A 30 17.37 3.18 -5.76
C ALA A 30 17.58 4.39 -6.71
N PRO A 31 17.46 4.22 -8.03
CA PRO A 31 17.74 5.27 -9.02
C PRO A 31 16.80 6.48 -8.85
N THR A 32 15.62 6.22 -8.29
CA THR A 32 14.65 7.24 -7.87
C THR A 32 14.66 7.27 -6.35
N ARG A 33 15.24 8.31 -5.74
CA ARG A 33 14.81 8.65 -4.37
C ARG A 33 13.30 8.81 -4.46
N LEU A 34 12.54 8.16 -3.58
CA LEU A 34 11.09 8.40 -3.38
C LEU A 34 10.76 9.84 -2.93
N SER A 35 11.69 10.77 -3.19
CA SER A 35 11.55 12.22 -3.23
C SER A 35 10.98 12.72 -4.57
N ALA A 36 10.58 11.84 -5.50
CA ALA A 36 9.60 12.22 -6.51
C ALA A 36 8.36 12.69 -5.74
N GLY A 37 8.18 14.02 -5.69
CA GLY A 37 7.38 14.70 -4.66
C GLY A 37 6.06 14.00 -4.37
N VAL A 38 5.78 13.80 -3.08
CA VAL A 38 4.41 13.59 -2.61
C VAL A 38 3.72 14.96 -2.74
N PRO A 39 2.52 15.02 -3.36
CA PRO A 39 1.76 16.25 -3.40
C PRO A 39 1.50 16.82 -2.00
N ASP A 40 1.54 18.14 -1.86
CA ASP A 40 1.23 18.87 -0.61
C ASP A 40 -0.20 19.44 -0.59
N ASP A 41 -1.01 19.11 -1.59
CA ASP A 41 -2.42 19.48 -1.67
C ASP A 41 -3.32 18.54 -0.84
N ALA A 42 -4.62 18.84 -0.82
CA ALA A 42 -5.59 18.07 -0.06
C ALA A 42 -5.62 16.61 -0.56
N SER A 43 -5.41 15.66 0.36
CA SER A 43 -5.51 14.24 0.08
C SER A 43 -6.95 13.71 0.05
N TYR A 44 -7.92 14.61 -0.08
CA TYR A 44 -9.35 14.32 -0.12
C TYR A 44 -10.04 15.27 -1.09
N GLY A 45 -11.26 14.92 -1.51
CA GLY A 45 -12.06 15.78 -2.36
C GLY A 45 -13.43 15.21 -2.67
N LEU A 46 -14.20 15.98 -3.44
CA LEU A 46 -15.56 15.65 -3.84
C LEU A 46 -15.70 15.75 -5.35
N ILE A 47 -16.26 14.71 -5.96
CA ILE A 47 -16.82 14.78 -7.31
C ILE A 47 -18.33 14.83 -7.16
N GLU A 48 -18.93 15.97 -7.54
CA GLU A 48 -20.36 16.20 -7.38
C GLU A 48 -21.21 15.18 -8.15
N GLY A 49 -22.36 14.85 -7.57
CA GLY A 49 -23.34 13.97 -8.18
C GLY A 49 -24.40 13.52 -7.19
N PRO A 50 -25.47 12.85 -7.66
CA PRO A 50 -26.55 12.38 -6.79
C PRO A 50 -26.07 11.22 -5.91
N ARG A 51 -26.66 11.08 -4.71
CA ARG A 51 -26.43 9.96 -3.77
C ARG A 51 -24.94 9.69 -3.53
N LEU A 52 -24.31 10.52 -2.71
CA LEU A 52 -22.88 10.44 -2.42
C LEU A 52 -22.41 9.02 -2.03
N VAL A 53 -21.22 8.64 -2.50
CA VAL A 53 -20.48 7.42 -2.13
C VAL A 53 -19.20 7.84 -1.46
N HIS A 54 -18.84 7.20 -0.35
CA HIS A 54 -17.60 7.51 0.37
C HIS A 54 -16.52 6.49 0.04
N LEU A 55 -15.39 6.95 -0.49
CA LEU A 55 -14.25 6.15 -0.91
C LEU A 55 -13.03 6.46 -0.04
N LEU A 56 -12.41 5.43 0.53
CA LEU A 56 -11.12 5.52 1.21
C LEU A 56 -10.06 4.73 0.44
N VAL A 57 -8.92 5.35 0.15
CA VAL A 57 -7.75 4.66 -0.42
C VAL A 57 -6.61 4.64 0.59
N LEU A 58 -6.11 3.45 0.88
CA LEU A 58 -5.16 3.18 1.95
C LEU A 58 -3.81 2.70 1.42
N GLY A 59 -2.75 3.36 1.89
CA GLY A 59 -1.38 2.87 1.84
C GLY A 59 -0.75 2.83 0.45
N GLY A 60 0.46 2.27 0.43
CA GLY A 60 1.25 2.10 -0.78
C GLY A 60 1.73 3.41 -1.41
N LEU A 61 2.48 3.29 -2.51
CA LEU A 61 2.81 4.43 -3.36
C LEU A 61 1.54 5.02 -4.01
N SER A 62 0.55 4.16 -4.26
CA SER A 62 -0.75 4.50 -4.83
C SER A 62 -1.55 5.48 -3.97
N GLY A 63 -1.68 5.22 -2.67
CA GLY A 63 -2.40 6.10 -1.73
C GLY A 63 -1.61 7.33 -1.30
N SER A 64 -0.29 7.33 -1.46
CA SER A 64 0.55 8.51 -1.20
C SER A 64 0.71 9.42 -2.41
N SER A 65 0.12 9.06 -3.56
CA SER A 65 0.22 9.82 -4.81
C SER A 65 1.68 10.18 -5.17
N VAL A 66 2.63 9.31 -4.84
CA VAL A 66 4.05 9.54 -5.12
C VAL A 66 4.27 9.65 -6.62
N GLY A 67 4.96 10.70 -7.05
CA GLY A 67 5.32 10.89 -8.47
C GLY A 67 4.29 11.63 -9.31
N VAL A 68 3.17 12.07 -8.72
CA VAL A 68 2.25 13.02 -9.35
C VAL A 68 2.31 14.38 -8.64
N ARG A 69 1.75 15.42 -9.28
CA ARG A 69 1.81 16.81 -8.77
C ARG A 69 0.64 17.19 -7.84
N SER A 70 -0.43 16.40 -7.83
CA SER A 70 -1.64 16.64 -7.04
C SER A 70 -2.32 15.31 -6.72
N HIS A 71 -3.06 15.24 -5.61
CA HIS A 71 -3.86 14.05 -5.27
C HIS A 71 -4.98 13.79 -6.29
N GLU A 72 -5.44 14.80 -7.02
CA GLU A 72 -6.38 14.63 -8.14
C GLU A 72 -5.80 13.80 -9.30
N LEU A 73 -4.47 13.84 -9.50
CA LEU A 73 -3.79 12.97 -10.46
C LEU A 73 -3.49 11.58 -9.87
N GLY A 74 -3.70 11.40 -8.57
CA GLY A 74 -3.46 10.17 -7.83
C GLY A 74 -4.55 9.10 -7.98
N VAL A 75 -4.27 7.92 -7.45
CA VAL A 75 -5.14 6.74 -7.61
C VAL A 75 -6.51 6.94 -6.99
N ALA A 76 -6.61 7.62 -5.84
CA ALA A 76 -7.88 7.86 -5.16
C ALA A 76 -8.88 8.63 -6.03
N HIS A 77 -8.45 9.78 -6.57
CA HIS A 77 -9.30 10.58 -7.44
C HIS A 77 -9.60 9.89 -8.78
N GLN A 78 -8.62 9.22 -9.40
CA GLN A 78 -8.88 8.50 -10.66
C GLN A 78 -9.86 7.32 -10.45
N PHE A 79 -9.79 6.64 -9.31
CA PHE A 79 -10.77 5.61 -8.95
C PHE A 79 -12.15 6.22 -8.70
N ALA A 80 -12.23 7.36 -8.00
CA ALA A 80 -13.47 8.11 -7.80
C ALA A 80 -14.12 8.48 -9.14
N LYS A 81 -13.35 8.97 -10.12
CA LYS A 81 -13.86 9.23 -11.49
C LYS A 81 -14.40 7.97 -12.16
N GLY A 82 -13.74 6.84 -11.98
CA GLY A 82 -14.21 5.53 -12.44
C GLY A 82 -15.56 5.16 -11.83
N LEU A 83 -15.71 5.33 -10.50
CA LEU A 83 -16.96 5.09 -9.78
C LEU A 83 -18.09 6.01 -10.25
N VAL A 84 -17.82 7.30 -10.44
CA VAL A 84 -18.82 8.26 -10.96
C VAL A 84 -19.30 7.80 -12.33
N ARG A 85 -18.38 7.41 -13.23
CA ARG A 85 -18.72 6.94 -14.58
C ARG A 85 -19.51 5.64 -14.59
N SER A 86 -19.21 4.71 -13.68
CA SER A 86 -19.87 3.41 -13.64
C SER A 86 -21.20 3.41 -12.88
N THR A 87 -21.36 4.29 -11.90
CA THR A 87 -22.54 4.32 -11.01
C THR A 87 -23.46 5.51 -11.22
N GLY A 88 -22.97 6.60 -11.84
CA GLY A 88 -23.67 7.87 -11.96
C GLY A 88 -23.85 8.61 -10.63
N ARG A 89 -23.16 8.18 -9.56
CA ARG A 89 -23.25 8.78 -8.22
C ARG A 89 -22.11 9.76 -7.98
N GLY A 90 -22.34 10.75 -7.12
CA GLY A 90 -21.26 11.59 -6.59
C GLY A 90 -20.32 10.76 -5.70
N VAL A 91 -19.04 11.16 -5.62
CA VAL A 91 -18.04 10.45 -4.81
C VAL A 91 -17.24 11.44 -3.97
N GLU A 92 -17.29 11.27 -2.66
CA GLU A 92 -16.33 11.87 -1.73
C GLU A 92 -15.20 10.86 -1.52
N TRP A 93 -13.97 11.30 -1.73
CA TRP A 93 -12.80 10.43 -1.67
C TRP A 93 -11.78 10.98 -0.69
N GLU A 94 -11.10 10.08 0.00
CA GLU A 94 -9.99 10.36 0.89
C GLU A 94 -8.86 9.36 0.63
N SER A 95 -7.63 9.85 0.68
CA SER A 95 -6.41 9.07 0.54
C SER A 95 -5.57 9.20 1.80
N VAL A 96 -5.27 8.05 2.42
CA VAL A 96 -4.45 7.97 3.63
C VAL A 96 -3.26 7.07 3.36
N ALA A 97 -2.07 7.65 3.40
CA ALA A 97 -0.84 6.90 3.28
C ALA A 97 0.22 7.40 4.26
N SER A 98 1.11 6.49 4.64
CA SER A 98 2.26 6.83 5.48
C SER A 98 3.44 7.26 4.63
N SER A 99 4.30 8.11 5.18
CA SER A 99 5.58 8.53 4.57
C SER A 99 6.55 7.37 4.29
N ARG A 100 6.31 6.20 4.90
CA ARG A 100 7.02 4.95 4.65
C ARG A 100 5.99 3.87 4.30
N PRO A 101 5.59 3.74 3.03
CA PRO A 101 4.39 3.00 2.62
C PRO A 101 4.57 1.48 2.62
N ARG A 102 4.96 0.92 3.79
CA ARG A 102 4.95 -0.51 4.12
C ARG A 102 3.65 -0.88 4.80
N LEU A 103 3.25 -2.14 4.70
CA LEU A 103 2.00 -2.63 5.28
C LEU A 103 1.87 -2.29 6.78
N ALA A 104 2.92 -2.51 7.58
CA ALA A 104 2.91 -2.20 9.01
C ALA A 104 2.62 -0.72 9.33
N ALA A 105 3.12 0.21 8.50
CA ALA A 105 2.86 1.63 8.68
C ALA A 105 1.42 1.98 8.27
N THR A 106 0.91 1.35 7.20
CA THR A 106 -0.51 1.45 6.83
C THR A 106 -1.42 0.95 7.95
N VAL A 107 -1.09 -0.18 8.59
CA VAL A 107 -1.84 -0.71 9.75
C VAL A 107 -1.91 0.34 10.87
N ALA A 108 -0.79 0.98 11.19
CA ALA A 108 -0.75 2.01 12.23
C ALA A 108 -1.62 3.22 11.86
N SER A 109 -1.54 3.71 10.62
CA SER A 109 -2.40 4.79 10.12
C SER A 109 -3.88 4.43 10.20
N VAL A 110 -4.26 3.26 9.69
CA VAL A 110 -5.65 2.81 9.65
C VAL A 110 -6.25 2.63 11.05
N ARG A 111 -5.47 2.13 12.00
CA ARG A 111 -5.94 1.97 13.39
C ARG A 111 -6.14 3.31 14.12
N GLY A 112 -5.52 4.38 13.63
CA GLY A 112 -5.72 5.73 14.14
C GLY A 112 -6.86 6.48 13.45
N LEU A 113 -7.49 5.91 12.42
CA LEU A 113 -8.62 6.53 11.75
C LEU A 113 -9.92 6.26 12.52
N ASP A 114 -10.65 7.34 12.79
CA ASP A 114 -12.02 7.27 13.27
C ASP A 114 -12.99 7.18 12.09
N GLY A 115 -14.21 6.71 12.35
CA GLY A 115 -15.29 6.79 11.37
C GLY A 115 -15.18 5.82 10.19
N LEU A 116 -14.35 4.77 10.26
CA LEU A 116 -14.23 3.75 9.18
C LEU A 116 -15.58 3.15 8.72
N GLY A 117 -16.60 3.19 9.58
CA GLY A 117 -17.96 2.75 9.26
C GLY A 117 -18.72 3.61 8.25
N SER A 118 -18.23 4.82 7.93
CA SER A 118 -18.87 5.74 6.99
C SER A 118 -18.48 5.49 5.52
N PHE A 119 -17.43 4.71 5.27
CA PHE A 119 -16.95 4.43 3.92
C PHE A 119 -17.72 3.28 3.27
N ASP A 120 -18.13 3.49 2.02
CA ASP A 120 -18.77 2.47 1.19
C ASP A 120 -17.73 1.61 0.44
N PHE A 121 -16.60 2.21 0.08
CA PHE A 121 -15.50 1.54 -0.63
C PHE A 121 -14.18 1.83 0.05
N ILE A 122 -13.39 0.78 0.27
CA ILE A 122 -12.05 0.88 0.83
C ILE A 122 -11.09 0.14 -0.09
N VAL A 123 -10.11 0.85 -0.64
CA VAL A 123 -9.07 0.28 -1.51
C VAL A 123 -7.77 0.23 -0.73
N LEU A 124 -7.30 -0.97 -0.39
CA LEU A 124 -6.02 -1.20 0.27
C LEU A 124 -4.97 -1.54 -0.78
N SER A 125 -3.89 -0.74 -0.86
CA SER A 125 -2.77 -0.97 -1.77
C SER A 125 -1.48 -1.29 -0.98
N PRO A 126 -1.23 -2.56 -0.63
CA PRO A 126 -0.01 -2.95 0.07
C PRO A 126 1.13 -3.27 -0.92
N GLY A 127 2.37 -3.30 -0.41
CA GLY A 127 3.27 -4.36 -0.85
C GLY A 127 4.49 -4.00 -1.70
N VAL A 128 4.51 -2.90 -2.47
CA VAL A 128 5.70 -2.57 -3.27
C VAL A 128 6.91 -2.35 -2.35
N MET A 129 6.79 -1.49 -1.34
CA MET A 129 7.87 -1.27 -0.38
C MET A 129 8.15 -2.48 0.51
N ASP A 130 7.16 -3.33 0.77
CA ASP A 130 7.34 -4.57 1.53
C ASP A 130 8.20 -5.57 0.74
N VAL A 131 7.93 -5.73 -0.56
CA VAL A 131 8.73 -6.56 -1.48
C VAL A 131 10.15 -6.03 -1.59
N LEU A 132 10.33 -4.72 -1.83
CA LEU A 132 11.65 -4.09 -1.93
C LEU A 132 12.45 -4.15 -0.62
N SER A 133 11.77 -4.20 0.52
CA SER A 133 12.38 -4.40 1.84
C SER A 133 12.58 -5.88 2.20
N PHE A 134 12.31 -6.79 1.28
CA PHE A 134 12.35 -8.24 1.46
C PHE A 134 11.50 -8.72 2.63
N ALA A 135 10.33 -8.12 2.89
CA ALA A 135 9.45 -8.48 4.00
C ALA A 135 9.23 -10.00 4.10
N SER A 136 9.18 -10.52 5.33
CA SER A 136 8.95 -11.96 5.52
C SER A 136 7.53 -12.26 5.05
N LEU A 137 7.36 -13.06 3.99
CA LEU A 137 6.05 -13.37 3.43
C LEU A 137 5.08 -13.86 4.51
N ARG A 138 5.54 -14.74 5.41
CA ARG A 138 4.70 -15.25 6.51
C ARG A 138 4.23 -14.15 7.46
N LEU A 139 5.12 -13.22 7.82
CA LEU A 139 4.75 -12.13 8.73
C LEU A 139 3.85 -11.12 8.03
N TRP A 140 4.17 -10.79 6.78
CA TRP A 140 3.39 -9.90 5.93
C TRP A 140 1.96 -10.43 5.71
N SER A 141 1.80 -11.73 5.40
CA SER A 141 0.49 -12.35 5.23
C SER A 141 -0.33 -12.29 6.51
N LYS A 142 0.28 -12.62 7.66
CA LYS A 142 -0.40 -12.53 8.96
C LYS A 142 -0.81 -11.09 9.29
N GLU A 143 0.01 -10.12 8.96
CA GLU A 143 -0.27 -8.71 9.19
C GLU A 143 -1.41 -8.20 8.28
N LEU A 144 -1.45 -8.65 7.03
CA LEU A 144 -2.54 -8.37 6.10
C LEU A 144 -3.85 -9.00 6.59
N GLU A 145 -3.83 -10.26 7.01
CA GLU A 145 -4.99 -10.95 7.59
C GLU A 145 -5.56 -10.18 8.80
N HIS A 146 -4.69 -9.75 9.71
CA HIS A 146 -5.10 -8.95 10.87
C HIS A 146 -5.69 -7.59 10.47
N LEU A 147 -5.12 -6.94 9.46
CA LEU A 147 -5.65 -5.67 8.95
C LEU A 147 -7.03 -5.86 8.33
N LEU A 148 -7.22 -6.90 7.52
CA LEU A 148 -8.50 -7.20 6.88
C LEU A 148 -9.57 -7.56 7.91
N ALA A 149 -9.22 -8.34 8.93
CA ALA A 149 -10.12 -8.63 10.04
C ALA A 149 -10.51 -7.35 10.80
N PHE A 150 -9.55 -6.47 11.06
CA PHE A 150 -9.82 -5.17 11.69
C PHE A 150 -10.75 -4.29 10.84
N LEU A 151 -10.48 -4.18 9.53
CA LEU A 151 -11.34 -3.43 8.62
C LEU A 151 -12.75 -4.01 8.62
N ALA A 152 -12.89 -5.34 8.44
CA ALA A 152 -14.20 -6.00 8.45
C ALA A 152 -14.99 -5.75 9.75
N GLU A 153 -14.32 -5.62 10.89
CA GLU A 153 -14.95 -5.31 12.18
C GLU A 153 -15.37 -3.82 12.30
N LYS A 154 -14.57 -2.90 11.75
CA LYS A 154 -14.78 -1.45 11.93
C LYS A 154 -15.57 -0.79 10.82
N THR A 155 -15.75 -1.46 9.69
CA THR A 155 -16.48 -0.92 8.53
C THR A 155 -17.94 -1.35 8.54
N SER A 156 -18.79 -0.63 7.79
CA SER A 156 -20.16 -1.05 7.56
C SER A 156 -20.21 -2.46 6.93
N PRO A 157 -21.17 -3.34 7.29
CA PRO A 157 -21.33 -4.64 6.63
C PRO A 157 -21.61 -4.56 5.12
N ARG A 158 -21.98 -3.38 4.62
CA ARG A 158 -22.20 -3.12 3.18
C ARG A 158 -20.96 -2.55 2.49
N ALA A 159 -19.92 -2.20 3.23
CA ALA A 159 -18.70 -1.65 2.67
C ALA A 159 -17.95 -2.71 1.86
N LEU A 160 -17.40 -2.32 0.72
CA LEU A 160 -16.56 -3.18 -0.10
C LEU A 160 -15.08 -2.87 0.16
N VAL A 161 -14.36 -3.84 0.73
CA VAL A 161 -12.91 -3.77 0.91
C VAL A 161 -12.23 -4.47 -0.27
N VAL A 162 -11.47 -3.72 -1.07
CA VAL A 162 -10.70 -4.20 -2.23
C VAL A 162 -9.22 -4.16 -1.89
N VAL A 163 -8.51 -5.26 -2.10
CA VAL A 163 -7.04 -5.32 -1.96
C VAL A 163 -6.41 -5.38 -3.33
N THR A 164 -5.53 -4.43 -3.65
CA THR A 164 -4.81 -4.46 -4.94
C THR A 164 -3.70 -5.51 -4.91
N GLY A 165 -3.46 -6.15 -6.06
CA GLY A 165 -2.26 -6.96 -6.25
C GLY A 165 -0.99 -6.11 -6.17
N ILE A 166 0.13 -6.76 -5.87
CA ILE A 166 1.46 -6.14 -5.96
C ILE A 166 1.96 -6.37 -7.40
N PRO A 167 2.33 -5.32 -8.15
CA PRO A 167 2.88 -5.50 -9.48
C PRO A 167 4.20 -6.27 -9.42
N ASP A 168 4.57 -6.95 -10.51
CA ASP A 168 5.92 -7.49 -10.63
C ASP A 168 6.91 -6.32 -10.73
N VAL A 169 7.70 -6.15 -9.67
CA VAL A 169 8.67 -5.05 -9.56
C VAL A 169 10.02 -5.40 -10.16
N SER A 170 10.22 -6.66 -10.60
CA SER A 170 11.52 -7.15 -11.10
C SER A 170 12.00 -6.38 -12.33
N ASP A 171 11.07 -5.93 -13.18
CA ASP A 171 11.36 -5.19 -14.41
C ASP A 171 11.68 -3.70 -14.17
N TYR A 172 11.29 -3.17 -13.01
CA TYR A 172 11.34 -1.74 -12.71
C TYR A 172 12.40 -1.37 -11.68
N VAL A 173 13.05 -2.38 -11.07
CA VAL A 173 13.96 -2.20 -9.95
C VAL A 173 15.36 -2.61 -10.39
N GLN A 174 16.21 -1.61 -10.64
CA GLN A 174 17.63 -1.84 -10.82
C GLN A 174 18.29 -1.97 -9.44
N VAL A 175 18.90 -3.12 -9.17
CA VAL A 175 19.79 -3.31 -8.03
C VAL A 175 21.10 -2.58 -8.38
N GLY A 176 21.52 -1.62 -7.55
CA GLY A 176 22.83 -0.99 -7.72
C GLY A 176 23.95 -2.04 -7.68
N PRO A 177 25.12 -1.78 -8.29
CA PRO A 177 26.23 -2.72 -8.24
C PRO A 177 26.59 -3.00 -6.78
N MET A 178 26.42 -4.25 -6.34
CA MET A 178 26.95 -4.69 -5.06
C MET A 178 28.47 -4.80 -5.21
N LEU A 179 29.19 -3.79 -4.70
CA LEU A 179 30.65 -3.78 -4.54
C LEU A 179 31.43 -4.40 -5.71
N SER A 180 31.86 -3.58 -6.66
CA SER A 180 32.95 -3.90 -7.58
C SER A 180 34.26 -4.13 -6.84
#